data_AF-G9ZXR1-F1
#
_entry.id   AF-G9ZXR1-F1
#
_cell.length_a   1.000
_cell.length_b   1.000
_cell.length_c   1.000
_cell.angle_alpha   90.00
_cell.angle_beta   90.00
_cell.angle_gamma   90.00
#
_symmetry.space_group_name_H-M   'P 1'
#
loop_
_entity.id
_entity.type
_entity.pdbx_description
1 polymer ?
#
loop_
_entity_poly.entity_id
_entity_poly.type
_entity_poly.pdbx_seq_one_letter_code
_entity_poly.pdbx_strand_id
1 'polypeptide(L)' 'MRRDGTVVNWRIVRGTGDADLDEAVGEMIQRASPLPAPPPELEGDPINLTVPVRFNLR' A
#
# COMPACT_ATOMS: atom_id res chain seq x y z
N MET A 1 -6.24 -3.60 -4.58
CA MET A 1 -7.01 -2.32 -4.63
C MET A 1 -8.01 -2.37 -5.79
N ARG A 2 -9.08 -1.57 -5.75
CA ARG A 2 -10.03 -1.44 -6.86
C ARG A 2 -9.56 -0.40 -7.88
N ARG A 3 -10.23 -0.37 -9.05
CA ARG A 3 -9.94 0.62 -10.12
C ARG A 3 -10.18 2.08 -9.72
N ASP A 4 -10.98 2.33 -8.69
CA ASP A 4 -11.19 3.68 -8.14
C ASP A 4 -10.10 4.10 -7.14
N GLY A 5 -9.08 3.26 -6.91
CA GLY A 5 -8.01 3.51 -5.94
C GLY A 5 -8.31 3.04 -4.52
N THR A 6 -9.50 2.50 -4.25
CA THR A 6 -9.86 1.98 -2.92
C THR A 6 -9.01 0.77 -2.55
N VAL A 7 -8.34 0.82 -1.40
CA VAL A 7 -7.57 -0.30 -0.87
C VAL A 7 -8.49 -1.27 -0.15
N VAL A 8 -8.71 -2.45 -0.73
CA VAL A 8 -9.58 -3.51 -0.15
C VAL A 8 -8.85 -4.45 0.81
N ASN A 9 -7.54 -4.62 0.63
CA ASN A 9 -6.69 -5.46 1.47
C ASN A 9 -5.23 -5.03 1.28
N TRP A 10 -4.42 -5.20 2.32
CA TRP A 10 -2.97 -4.99 2.29
C TRP A 10 -2.28 -5.94 3.26
N ARG A 11 -0.99 -6.20 3.01
CA ARG A 11 -0.12 -6.95 3.91
C ARG A 11 1.33 -6.50 3.73
N ILE A 12 2.12 -6.64 4.78
CA ILE A 12 3.57 -6.50 4.70
C ILE A 12 4.15 -7.81 4.14
N VAL A 13 4.84 -7.71 3.00
CA VAL A 13 5.54 -8.87 2.41
C VAL A 13 6.85 -9.12 3.12
N ARG A 14 7.57 -8.06 3.47
CA ARG A 14 8.82 -8.08 4.24
C ARG A 14 8.80 -6.90 5.20
N GLY A 15 8.83 -7.19 6.51
CA GLY A 15 8.90 -6.19 7.56
C GLY A 15 10.27 -5.50 7.61
N THR A 16 10.32 -4.38 8.29
CA THR A 16 11.55 -3.63 8.55
C THR A 16 12.42 -4.29 9.63
N GLY A 17 11.80 -5.11 10.50
CA GLY A 17 12.41 -5.65 11.71
C GLY A 17 12.15 -4.79 12.95
N ASP A 18 11.48 -3.65 12.78
CA ASP A 18 11.06 -2.73 13.83
C ASP A 18 9.51 -2.67 13.86
N ALA A 19 8.93 -2.91 15.03
CA ALA A 19 7.47 -3.01 15.16
C ALA A 19 6.77 -1.66 14.95
N ASP A 20 7.36 -0.56 15.41
CA ASP A 20 6.77 0.78 15.29
C ASP A 20 6.77 1.24 13.84
N LEU A 21 7.84 0.95 13.09
CA LEU A 21 7.89 1.21 11.65
C LEU A 21 6.89 0.36 10.87
N ASP A 22 6.74 -0.92 11.21
CA ASP A 22 5.78 -1.81 10.56
C ASP A 22 4.32 -1.38 10.84
N GLU A 23 4.02 -0.91 12.05
CA GLU A 23 2.71 -0.33 12.40
C GLU A 23 2.42 0.96 11.60
N ALA A 24 3.43 1.84 11.47
CA ALA A 24 3.31 3.08 10.70
C ALA A 24 2.96 2.85 9.22
N VAL A 25 3.32 1.69 8.63
CA VAL A 25 2.89 1.31 7.28
C VAL A 25 1.37 1.19 7.21
N GLY A 26 0.74 0.59 8.23
CA GLY A 26 -0.71 0.42 8.28
C GLY A 26 -1.42 1.76 8.33
N GLU A 27 -0.98 2.67 9.18
CA GLU A 27 -1.53 4.02 9.24
C GLU A 27 -1.32 4.78 7.93
N MET A 28 -0.15 4.63 7.30
CA MET A 28 0.15 5.25 6.00
C MET A 28 -0.86 4.81 4.94
N ILE A 29 -1.16 3.51 4.85
CA ILE A 29 -2.13 2.98 3.88
C ILE A 29 -3.54 3.51 4.15
N GLN A 30 -3.95 3.58 5.43
CA GLN A 30 -5.26 4.13 5.79
C GLN A 30 -5.38 5.60 5.39
N ARG A 31 -4.37 6.42 5.67
CA ARG A 31 -4.34 7.84 5.30
C ARG A 31 -4.27 8.05 3.78
N ALA A 32 -3.61 7.15 3.06
CA ALA A 32 -3.43 7.25 1.62
C ALA A 32 -4.65 6.80 0.82
N SER A 33 -5.68 6.20 1.46
CA SER A 33 -6.88 5.74 0.76
C SER A 33 -7.87 6.89 0.48
N PRO A 34 -8.42 7.01 -0.74
CA PRO A 34 -8.12 6.20 -1.92
C PRO A 34 -6.81 6.62 -2.59
N LEU A 35 -6.05 5.63 -3.08
CA LEU A 35 -4.85 5.86 -3.86
C LEU A 35 -5.20 6.43 -5.25
N PRO A 36 -4.23 6.99 -5.99
CA PRO A 36 -4.43 7.30 -7.39
C PRO A 36 -4.93 6.08 -8.17
N ALA A 37 -5.86 6.31 -9.10
CA ALA A 37 -6.38 5.24 -9.93
C ALA A 37 -5.23 4.54 -10.71
N PRO A 38 -5.23 3.21 -10.77
CA PRO A 38 -4.23 2.47 -11.53
C PRO A 38 -4.32 2.81 -13.02
N PRO A 39 -3.18 2.82 -13.74
CA PRO A 39 -3.18 3.03 -15.17
C PRO A 39 -4.01 1.95 -15.89
N PRO A 40 -4.66 2.29 -17.02
CA PRO A 40 -5.63 1.43 -17.69
C PRO A 40 -5.04 0.14 -18.26
N GLU A 41 -3.73 0.11 -18.51
CA GLU A 41 -2.97 -1.07 -18.94
C GLU A 41 -2.90 -2.19 -17.89
N LEU A 42 -3.13 -1.87 -16.60
CA LEU A 42 -3.21 -2.88 -15.56
C LEU A 42 -4.60 -3.52 -15.57
N GLU A 43 -4.64 -4.78 -15.98
CA GLU A 43 -5.86 -5.58 -16.02
C GLU A 43 -6.27 -6.12 -14.63
N GLY A 44 -7.55 -6.47 -14.49
CA GLY A 44 -8.12 -7.03 -13.26
C GLY A 44 -8.89 -6.04 -12.38
N ASP A 45 -9.69 -6.60 -11.47
CA ASP A 45 -10.34 -5.95 -10.33
C ASP A 45 -10.75 -7.05 -9.32
N PRO A 46 -10.12 -7.15 -8.13
CA PRO A 46 -9.12 -6.24 -7.58
C PRO A 46 -7.73 -6.42 -8.21
N ILE A 47 -6.99 -5.31 -8.29
CA ILE A 47 -5.60 -5.26 -8.75
C ILE A 47 -4.67 -5.52 -7.56
N ASN A 48 -3.69 -6.42 -7.75
CA ASN A 48 -2.68 -6.76 -6.75
C ASN A 48 -1.32 -6.13 -7.11
N LEU A 49 -0.74 -5.36 -6.19
CA LEU A 49 0.50 -4.63 -6.39
C LEU A 49 1.43 -4.84 -5.20
N THR A 50 2.72 -5.01 -5.48
CA THR A 50 3.78 -4.96 -4.48
C THR A 50 4.62 -3.72 -4.74
N VAL A 51 4.68 -2.82 -3.76
CA VAL A 51 5.43 -1.56 -3.85
C VAL A 51 6.45 -1.48 -2.71
N PRO A 52 7.65 -0.92 -2.93
CA PRO A 52 8.61 -0.69 -1.86
C PRO A 52 8.19 0.51 -1.00
N VAL A 53 8.20 0.35 0.32
CA VAL A 53 8.04 1.45 1.28
C VAL A 53 9.41 1.77 1.88
N ARG A 54 9.79 3.05 1.90
CA ARG A 54 11.07 3.52 2.43
C ARG A 54 10.84 4.55 3.53
N PHE A 55 11.34 4.26 4.72
CA PHE A 55 11.38 5.22 5.82
C PHE A 55 12.61 6.11 5.69
N ASN A 56 12.43 7.40 5.97
CA ASN A 56 13.53 8.37 6.10
C ASN A 56 13.55 8.83 7.55
N LEU A 57 14.40 8.21 8.36
CA LEU A 57 14.62 8.58 9.75
C LEU A 57 15.57 9.79 9.79
N ARG A 58 15.32 10.72 10.70
CA ARG A 58 16.17 11.89 10.93
C ARG A 58 16.80 11.82 12.31
#